data_AF-G1Q6S8-F1
#
_entry.id   AF-G1Q6S8-F1
#
_cell.length_a   1.000
_cell.length_b   1.000
_cell.length_c   1.000
_cell.angle_alpha   90.00
_cell.angle_beta   90.00
_cell.angle_gamma   90.00
#
_symmetry.space_group_name_H-M   'P 1'
#
loop_
_entity.id
_entity.type
_entity.pdbx_description
1 polymer ?
#
loop_
_entity_poly.entity_id
_entity_poly.type
_entity_poly.pdbx_seq_one_letter_code
_entity_poly.pdbx_strand_id
1 'polypeptide(L)'
;EVLLEALFLTVDPYMRLAAKRLKEGDTLMGQQVARVVESKNSAFPTGTVVLASSGWTSHSISDGKELEKMPEAWPNTLPLSLMLGTLGMPGLTAYFGLLDICSAKSGETVLVNAAAGAVGSVVGQIAKIKGCKVVGAAGSDDKVAYLKKLGFDVVFNYKTIKSLEETLKKASPDGYDCYFDNV
;
A
#
# COMPACT_ATOMS: atom_id res chain seq x y z
N GLU A 1 8.72 -29.00 -2.12
CA GLU A 1 9.00 -28.11 -3.25
C GLU A 1 7.70 -27.80 -3.98
N VAL A 2 7.52 -26.53 -4.33
CA VAL A 2 6.36 -25.98 -5.01
C VAL A 2 6.88 -25.04 -6.10
N LEU A 3 6.48 -25.27 -7.34
CA LEU A 3 6.79 -24.38 -8.47
C LEU A 3 5.69 -23.33 -8.59
N LEU A 4 6.10 -22.06 -8.54
CA LEU A 4 5.24 -20.90 -8.58
C LEU A 4 5.40 -20.16 -9.91
N GLU A 5 4.29 -19.65 -10.44
CA GLU A 5 4.22 -18.68 -11.54
C GLU A 5 3.72 -17.35 -10.97
N ALA A 6 4.48 -16.27 -11.14
CA ALA A 6 4.09 -14.95 -10.68
C ALA A 6 2.94 -14.38 -11.54
N LEU A 7 1.82 -14.02 -10.90
CA LEU A 7 0.70 -13.35 -11.56
C LEU A 7 0.84 -11.82 -11.44
N PHE A 8 1.31 -11.35 -10.28
CA PHE A 8 1.55 -9.96 -9.98
C PHE A 8 2.80 -9.81 -9.11
N LEU A 9 3.49 -8.69 -9.25
CA LEU A 9 4.68 -8.32 -8.48
C LEU A 9 4.44 -6.99 -7.78
N THR A 10 4.97 -6.84 -6.57
CA THR A 10 4.94 -5.55 -5.86
C THR A 10 6.03 -4.60 -6.33
N VAL A 11 5.79 -3.30 -6.17
CA VAL A 11 6.76 -2.21 -6.33
C VAL A 11 6.61 -1.26 -5.16
N ASP A 12 7.44 -1.42 -4.14
CA ASP A 12 7.34 -0.68 -2.88
C ASP A 12 8.52 0.28 -2.67
N PRO A 13 8.30 1.47 -2.08
CA PRO A 13 9.37 2.44 -1.84
C PRO A 13 10.54 1.89 -1.00
N TYR A 14 10.28 1.01 -0.03
CA TYR A 14 11.33 0.42 0.82
C TYR A 14 12.33 -0.44 0.02
N MET A 15 11.91 -0.98 -1.13
CA MET A 15 12.77 -1.77 -2.00
C MET A 15 13.97 -0.96 -2.50
N ARG A 16 13.84 0.37 -2.62
CA ARG A 16 14.97 1.25 -2.96
C ARG A 16 16.11 1.17 -1.95
N LEU A 17 15.80 1.05 -0.66
CA LEU A 17 16.82 0.92 0.38
C LEU A 17 17.51 -0.44 0.32
N ALA A 18 16.73 -1.51 0.08
CA ALA A 18 17.27 -2.85 -0.06
C ALA A 18 18.13 -3.02 -1.32
N ALA A 19 17.72 -2.40 -2.44
CA ALA A 19 18.43 -2.44 -3.72
C ALA A 19 19.88 -1.94 -3.62
N LYS A 20 20.20 -1.06 -2.65
CA LYS A 20 21.58 -0.60 -2.41
C LYS A 20 22.54 -1.73 -2.01
N ARG A 21 22.02 -2.86 -1.55
CA ARG A 21 22.81 -4.04 -1.14
C ARG A 21 22.93 -5.08 -2.24
N LEU A 22 22.19 -4.93 -3.34
CA LEU A 22 22.18 -5.87 -4.46
C LEU A 22 23.34 -5.58 -5.40
N LYS A 23 23.85 -6.64 -6.01
CA LYS A 23 24.82 -6.62 -7.10
C LYS A 23 24.12 -6.96 -8.42
N GLU A 24 24.78 -6.65 -9.53
CA GLU A 24 24.31 -7.09 -10.83
C GLU A 24 24.18 -8.62 -10.86
N GLY A 25 23.04 -9.10 -11.38
CA GLY A 25 22.68 -10.52 -11.40
C GLY A 25 21.87 -10.99 -10.17
N ASP A 26 21.83 -10.22 -9.08
CA ASP A 26 20.98 -10.56 -7.94
C ASP A 26 19.50 -10.38 -8.28
N THR A 27 18.66 -11.25 -7.71
CA THR A 27 17.20 -11.10 -7.82
C THR A 27 16.73 -9.96 -6.92
N LEU A 28 15.98 -9.01 -7.49
CA LEU A 28 15.36 -7.94 -6.71
C LEU A 28 14.33 -8.54 -5.74
N MET A 29 14.39 -8.12 -4.47
CA MET A 29 13.42 -8.57 -3.47
C MET A 29 12.00 -8.07 -3.79
N GLY A 30 10.99 -8.74 -3.27
CA GLY A 30 9.60 -8.34 -3.45
C GLY A 30 8.62 -9.49 -3.18
N GLN A 31 7.38 -9.13 -2.90
CA GLN A 31 6.27 -10.07 -2.81
C GLN A 31 5.57 -10.24 -4.16
N GLN A 32 4.97 -11.40 -4.32
CA GLN A 32 4.20 -11.80 -5.48
C GLN A 32 2.85 -12.34 -5.03
N VAL A 33 1.82 -12.10 -5.84
CA VAL A 33 0.69 -13.02 -5.91
C VAL A 33 1.03 -14.02 -6.99
N ALA A 34 1.11 -15.29 -6.63
CA ALA A 34 1.61 -16.35 -7.49
C ALA A 34 0.66 -17.56 -7.51
N ARG A 35 0.66 -18.29 -8.62
CA ARG A 35 -0.06 -19.55 -8.78
C ARG A 35 0.89 -20.72 -8.65
N VAL A 36 0.50 -21.74 -7.90
CA VAL A 36 1.18 -23.04 -7.90
C VAL A 36 0.91 -23.75 -9.22
N VAL A 37 1.94 -23.99 -10.02
CA VAL A 37 1.82 -24.71 -11.30
C VAL A 37 2.21 -26.19 -11.19
N GLU A 38 3.13 -26.53 -10.28
CA GLU A 38 3.50 -27.90 -9.92
C GLU A 38 3.80 -27.97 -8.42
N SER A 39 3.47 -29.09 -7.75
CA SER A 39 3.74 -29.22 -6.33
C SER A 39 4.00 -30.65 -5.89
N LYS A 40 5.04 -30.80 -5.07
CA LYS A 40 5.31 -32.01 -4.27
C LYS A 40 4.85 -31.85 -2.81
N ASN A 41 4.15 -30.75 -2.49
CA ASN A 41 3.67 -30.44 -1.15
C ASN A 41 2.13 -30.43 -1.14
N SER A 42 1.52 -31.40 -0.45
CA SER A 42 0.06 -31.55 -0.40
C SER A 42 -0.68 -30.37 0.25
N ALA A 43 0.01 -29.55 1.06
CA ALA A 43 -0.57 -28.33 1.60
C ALA A 43 -0.82 -27.25 0.52
N PHE A 44 -0.10 -27.31 -0.60
CA PHE A 44 -0.17 -26.35 -1.71
C PHE A 44 -0.39 -27.11 -3.03
N PRO A 45 -1.60 -27.63 -3.31
CA PRO A 45 -1.88 -28.32 -4.56
C PRO A 45 -1.78 -27.37 -5.77
N THR A 46 -1.54 -27.94 -6.95
CA THR A 46 -1.57 -27.19 -8.22
C THR A 46 -2.86 -26.40 -8.37
N GLY A 47 -2.74 -25.15 -8.84
CA GLY A 47 -3.83 -24.19 -8.96
C GLY A 47 -4.01 -23.28 -7.74
N THR A 48 -3.42 -23.61 -6.60
CA THR A 48 -3.47 -22.75 -5.41
C THR A 48 -2.86 -21.38 -5.71
N VAL A 49 -3.53 -20.30 -5.32
CA VAL A 49 -2.97 -18.95 -5.35
C VAL A 49 -2.42 -18.61 -3.98
N VAL A 50 -1.20 -18.07 -3.95
CA VAL A 50 -0.47 -17.74 -2.73
C VAL A 50 0.15 -16.35 -2.82
N LEU A 51 0.38 -15.74 -1.67
CA LEU A 51 1.36 -14.68 -1.49
C LEU A 51 2.73 -15.33 -1.24
N ALA A 52 3.76 -14.86 -1.96
CA ALA A 52 5.10 -15.40 -1.88
C ALA A 52 6.16 -14.30 -1.91
N SER A 53 7.21 -14.43 -1.10
CA SER A 53 8.36 -13.52 -1.09
C SER A 53 9.46 -13.99 -2.06
N SER A 54 9.10 -14.23 -3.31
CA SER A 54 10.00 -14.82 -4.32
C SER A 54 10.77 -13.79 -5.16
N GLY A 55 10.71 -12.50 -4.81
CA GLY A 55 11.41 -11.46 -5.55
C GLY A 55 10.75 -11.13 -6.90
N TRP A 56 11.51 -10.53 -7.81
CA TRP A 56 11.05 -10.28 -9.18
C TRP A 56 11.52 -11.39 -10.12
N THR A 57 10.70 -12.42 -10.23
CA THR A 57 10.89 -13.55 -11.15
C THR A 57 9.55 -13.94 -11.77
N SER A 58 9.56 -14.52 -12.97
CA SER A 58 8.33 -15.08 -13.55
C SER A 58 7.98 -16.43 -12.91
N HIS A 59 9.00 -17.20 -12.52
CA HIS A 59 8.87 -18.49 -11.87
C HIS A 59 9.85 -18.61 -10.70
N SER A 60 9.44 -19.33 -9.66
CA SER A 60 10.30 -19.62 -8.51
C SER A 60 9.97 -20.98 -7.91
N ILE A 61 10.98 -21.62 -7.30
CA ILE A 61 10.80 -22.83 -6.51
C ILE A 61 10.77 -22.41 -5.04
N SER A 62 9.70 -22.79 -4.33
CA SER A 62 9.57 -22.61 -2.89
C SER A 62 9.66 -23.96 -2.19
N ASP A 63 10.22 -23.99 -0.97
CA ASP A 63 10.13 -25.16 -0.09
C ASP A 63 8.74 -25.30 0.56
N GLY A 64 7.86 -24.29 0.37
CA GLY A 64 6.51 -24.21 0.91
C GLY A 64 6.42 -23.44 2.23
N LYS A 65 7.54 -22.99 2.80
CA LYS A 65 7.53 -22.12 3.98
C LYS A 65 7.20 -20.69 3.59
N GLU A 66 6.55 -19.97 4.51
CA GLU A 66 6.19 -18.56 4.33
C GLU A 66 5.28 -18.26 3.13
N LEU A 67 4.72 -19.31 2.49
CA LEU A 67 3.64 -19.15 1.53
C LEU A 67 2.34 -18.93 2.30
N GLU A 68 1.68 -17.81 2.02
CA GLU A 68 0.36 -17.53 2.56
C GLU A 68 -0.68 -17.84 1.49
N LYS A 69 -1.70 -18.63 1.84
CA LYS A 69 -2.82 -18.85 0.93
C LYS A 69 -3.68 -17.60 0.86
N MET A 70 -4.30 -17.39 -0.29
CA MET A 70 -5.38 -16.41 -0.38
C MET A 70 -6.48 -16.73 0.66
N PRO A 71 -7.13 -15.71 1.25
CA PRO A 71 -8.29 -15.94 2.11
C PRO A 71 -9.34 -16.82 1.41
N GLU A 72 -9.89 -17.81 2.10
CA GLU A 72 -10.86 -18.75 1.52
C GLU A 72 -12.08 -18.04 0.93
N ALA A 73 -12.50 -16.93 1.56
CA ALA A 73 -13.64 -16.11 1.14
C ALA A 73 -13.26 -14.95 0.20
N TRP A 74 -12.21 -15.09 -0.62
CA TRP A 74 -11.84 -14.03 -1.58
C TRP A 74 -12.97 -13.77 -2.59
N PRO A 75 -13.50 -12.54 -2.70
CA PRO A 75 -14.58 -12.26 -3.64
C PRO A 75 -14.12 -12.39 -5.09
N ASN A 76 -14.87 -13.15 -5.90
CA ASN A 76 -14.56 -13.33 -7.33
C ASN A 76 -14.65 -12.03 -8.15
N THR A 77 -15.25 -10.98 -7.59
CA THR A 77 -15.33 -9.65 -8.21
C THR A 77 -14.08 -8.80 -7.97
N LEU A 78 -13.20 -9.21 -7.05
CA LEU A 78 -12.01 -8.44 -6.68
C LEU A 78 -10.75 -9.02 -7.36
N PRO A 79 -9.90 -8.17 -7.98
CA PRO A 79 -8.66 -8.62 -8.59
C PRO A 79 -7.68 -9.10 -7.53
N LEU A 80 -7.04 -10.25 -7.76
CA LEU A 80 -6.09 -10.87 -6.83
C LEU A 80 -4.91 -9.95 -6.47
N SER A 81 -4.54 -9.03 -7.37
CA SER A 81 -3.46 -8.05 -7.15
C SER A 81 -3.67 -7.15 -5.93
N LEU A 82 -4.91 -7.01 -5.43
CA LEU A 82 -5.19 -6.24 -4.22
C LEU A 82 -4.48 -6.78 -2.98
N MET A 83 -4.08 -8.05 -2.96
CA MET A 83 -3.26 -8.63 -1.89
C MET A 83 -1.83 -8.07 -1.84
N LEU A 84 -1.36 -7.37 -2.87
CA LEU A 84 -0.09 -6.63 -2.82
C LEU A 84 -0.28 -5.16 -2.43
N GLY A 85 -1.53 -4.72 -2.22
CA GLY A 85 -1.89 -3.32 -1.99
C GLY A 85 -2.86 -3.15 -0.83
N THR A 86 -4.07 -2.68 -1.12
CA THR A 86 -5.09 -2.32 -0.12
C THR A 86 -5.52 -3.48 0.79
N LEU A 87 -5.47 -4.72 0.32
CA LEU A 87 -5.79 -5.91 1.13
C LEU A 87 -4.53 -6.65 1.60
N GLY A 88 -3.36 -6.10 1.30
CA GLY A 88 -2.05 -6.61 1.71
C GLY A 88 -1.33 -5.69 2.68
N MET A 89 0.00 -5.80 2.66
CA MET A 89 0.89 -5.03 3.54
C MET A 89 0.61 -3.51 3.50
N PRO A 90 0.49 -2.82 2.35
CA PRO A 90 0.20 -1.38 2.33
C PRO A 90 -1.12 -0.99 3.00
N GLY A 91 -2.17 -1.80 2.84
CA GLY A 91 -3.45 -1.61 3.52
C GLY A 91 -3.35 -1.80 5.03
N LEU A 92 -2.64 -2.83 5.48
CA LEU A 92 -2.37 -3.06 6.89
C LEU A 92 -1.53 -1.93 7.51
N THR A 93 -0.54 -1.42 6.78
CA THR A 93 0.22 -0.23 7.19
C THR A 93 -0.68 0.98 7.41
N ALA A 94 -1.61 1.23 6.47
CA ALA A 94 -2.57 2.31 6.61
C ALA A 94 -3.50 2.11 7.81
N TYR A 95 -4.04 0.90 7.97
CA TYR A 95 -4.99 0.57 9.03
C TYR A 95 -4.38 0.74 10.42
N PHE A 96 -3.29 0.03 10.71
CA PHE A 96 -2.66 0.08 12.03
C PHE A 96 -1.93 1.40 12.28
N GLY A 97 -1.28 1.97 11.26
CA GLY A 97 -0.63 3.28 11.39
C GLY A 97 -1.62 4.38 11.77
N LEU A 98 -2.81 4.37 11.19
CA LEU A 98 -3.81 5.39 11.51
C LEU A 98 -4.55 5.10 12.83
N LEU A 99 -5.02 3.87 13.03
CA LEU A 99 -5.94 3.54 14.12
C LEU A 99 -5.23 3.23 15.43
N ASP A 100 -4.05 2.61 15.38
CA ASP A 100 -3.34 2.19 16.59
C ASP A 100 -2.25 3.21 16.94
N ILE A 101 -1.46 3.64 15.94
CA ILE A 101 -0.34 4.58 16.18
C ILE A 101 -0.83 6.03 16.27
N CYS A 102 -1.53 6.54 15.25
CA CYS A 102 -2.12 7.88 15.33
C CYS A 102 -3.34 7.94 16.26
N SER A 103 -3.99 6.80 16.55
CA SER A 103 -5.20 6.75 17.38
C SER A 103 -6.29 7.76 16.95
N ALA A 104 -6.46 7.94 15.64
CA ALA A 104 -7.28 9.01 15.07
C ALA A 104 -8.75 8.94 15.49
N LYS A 105 -9.33 10.09 15.83
CA LYS A 105 -10.70 10.23 16.36
C LYS A 105 -11.56 11.12 15.49
N SER A 106 -12.88 10.93 15.60
CA SER A 106 -13.86 11.79 14.95
C SER A 106 -13.65 13.26 15.35
N GLY A 107 -13.71 14.16 14.37
CA GLY A 107 -13.50 15.59 14.56
C GLY A 107 -12.04 16.05 14.46
N GLU A 108 -11.06 15.14 14.52
CA GLU A 108 -9.65 15.48 14.36
C GLU A 108 -9.27 15.76 12.89
N THR A 109 -8.17 16.48 12.70
CA THR A 109 -7.59 16.74 11.38
C THR A 109 -6.34 15.89 11.14
N VAL A 110 -6.39 15.07 10.09
CA VAL A 110 -5.28 14.20 9.65
C VAL A 110 -4.62 14.78 8.40
N LEU A 111 -3.32 15.04 8.46
CA LEU A 111 -2.49 15.36 7.30
C LEU A 111 -1.85 14.08 6.76
N VAL A 112 -1.87 13.89 5.44
CA VAL A 112 -1.23 12.75 4.77
C VAL A 112 -0.34 13.27 3.64
N ASN A 113 0.98 13.04 3.71
CA ASN A 113 1.86 13.25 2.56
C ASN A 113 1.84 12.02 1.63
N ALA A 114 2.32 12.18 0.40
CA ALA A 114 2.25 11.14 -0.64
C ALA A 114 0.85 10.49 -0.73
N ALA A 115 -0.20 11.29 -0.51
CA ALA A 115 -1.54 10.79 -0.19
C ALA A 115 -2.17 9.95 -1.31
N ALA A 116 -1.74 10.12 -2.55
CA ALA A 116 -2.22 9.33 -3.69
C ALA A 116 -1.52 7.97 -3.85
N GLY A 117 -0.59 7.60 -2.95
CA GLY A 117 0.06 6.30 -2.94
C GLY A 117 -0.81 5.18 -2.36
N ALA A 118 -0.30 3.94 -2.40
CA ALA A 118 -1.02 2.75 -1.93
C ALA A 118 -1.43 2.87 -0.45
N VAL A 119 -0.52 3.31 0.43
CA VAL A 119 -0.81 3.53 1.86
C VAL A 119 -1.67 4.78 2.04
N GLY A 120 -1.19 5.95 1.58
CA GLY A 120 -1.83 7.24 1.85
C GLY A 120 -3.29 7.33 1.37
N SER A 121 -3.63 6.68 0.25
CA SER A 121 -5.01 6.72 -0.27
C SER A 121 -5.98 5.90 0.57
N VAL A 122 -5.48 4.84 1.23
CA VAL A 122 -6.23 4.04 2.19
C VAL A 122 -6.34 4.77 3.52
N VAL A 123 -5.25 5.38 4.01
CA VAL A 123 -5.24 6.19 5.24
C VAL A 123 -6.33 7.26 5.18
N GLY A 124 -6.38 8.04 4.10
CA GLY A 124 -7.37 9.10 3.97
C GLY A 124 -8.80 8.58 3.99
N GLN A 125 -9.09 7.47 3.31
CA GLN A 125 -10.43 6.87 3.32
C GLN A 125 -10.83 6.35 4.71
N ILE A 126 -9.91 5.69 5.43
CA ILE A 126 -10.19 5.23 6.81
C ILE A 126 -10.42 6.44 7.73
N ALA A 127 -9.62 7.50 7.61
CA ALA A 127 -9.80 8.72 8.38
C ALA A 127 -11.15 9.40 8.08
N LYS A 128 -11.58 9.45 6.81
CA LYS A 128 -12.93 9.93 6.45
C LYS A 128 -14.03 9.09 7.07
N ILE A 129 -13.91 7.75 7.03
CA ILE A 129 -14.86 6.83 7.68
C ILE A 129 -14.92 7.06 9.20
N LYS A 130 -13.80 7.43 9.83
CA LYS A 130 -13.70 7.76 11.25
C LYS A 130 -14.26 9.14 11.62
N GLY A 131 -14.70 9.93 10.65
CA GLY A 131 -15.22 11.28 10.89
C GLY A 131 -14.13 12.34 11.04
N CYS A 132 -12.91 12.09 10.55
CA CYS A 132 -11.85 13.09 10.53
C CYS A 132 -12.00 14.04 9.34
N LYS A 133 -11.42 15.22 9.49
CA LYS A 133 -11.02 16.07 8.36
C LYS A 133 -9.68 15.57 7.83
N VAL A 134 -9.53 15.45 6.51
CA VAL A 134 -8.34 14.89 5.88
C VAL A 134 -7.75 15.90 4.90
N VAL A 135 -6.48 16.23 5.12
CA VAL A 135 -5.66 17.06 4.24
C VAL A 135 -4.63 16.18 3.55
N GLY A 136 -4.56 16.25 2.21
CA GLY A 136 -3.67 15.42 1.41
C GLY A 136 -2.69 16.25 0.57
N ALA A 137 -1.43 15.79 0.49
CA ALA A 137 -0.44 16.34 -0.44
C ALA A 137 -0.07 15.30 -1.51
N ALA A 138 -0.07 15.72 -2.78
CA ALA A 138 0.32 14.89 -3.92
C ALA A 138 1.19 15.64 -4.92
N GLY A 139 1.85 14.93 -5.83
CA GLY A 139 2.87 15.50 -6.72
C GLY A 139 2.43 15.81 -8.15
N SER A 140 1.12 15.78 -8.43
CA SER A 140 0.50 16.16 -9.71
C SER A 140 -0.97 16.52 -9.52
N ASP A 141 -1.52 17.33 -10.43
CA ASP A 141 -2.91 17.78 -10.34
C ASP A 141 -3.91 16.63 -10.59
N ASP A 142 -3.55 15.64 -11.41
CA ASP A 142 -4.35 14.41 -11.58
C ASP A 142 -4.49 13.64 -10.26
N LYS A 143 -3.40 13.54 -9.49
CA LYS A 143 -3.41 12.90 -8.18
C LYS A 143 -4.23 13.71 -7.18
N VAL A 144 -4.19 15.04 -7.26
CA VAL A 144 -5.05 15.92 -6.47
C VAL A 144 -6.52 15.66 -6.79
N ALA A 145 -6.88 15.60 -8.08
CA ALA A 145 -8.25 15.32 -8.51
C ALA A 145 -8.71 13.92 -8.07
N TYR A 146 -7.83 12.92 -8.15
CA TYR A 146 -8.10 11.57 -7.65
C TYR A 146 -8.41 11.57 -6.14
N LEU A 147 -7.58 12.22 -5.32
CA LEU A 147 -7.79 12.27 -3.88
C LEU A 147 -9.08 12.97 -3.47
N LYS A 148 -9.48 14.02 -4.20
CA LYS A 148 -10.80 14.65 -4.02
C LYS A 148 -11.95 13.68 -4.27
N LYS A 149 -11.83 12.81 -5.30
CA LYS A 149 -12.82 11.74 -5.55
C LYS A 149 -12.89 10.71 -4.42
N LEU A 150 -11.78 10.47 -3.72
CA LEU A 150 -11.74 9.61 -2.53
C LEU A 150 -12.31 10.28 -1.26
N GLY A 151 -12.73 11.55 -1.34
CA GLY A 151 -13.36 12.26 -0.23
C GLY A 151 -12.42 13.03 0.68
N PHE A 152 -11.17 13.28 0.28
CA PHE A 152 -10.29 14.20 1.00
C PHE A 152 -10.87 15.63 1.01
N ASP A 153 -10.79 16.33 2.14
CA ASP A 153 -11.40 17.66 2.32
C ASP A 153 -10.56 18.76 1.66
N VAL A 154 -9.24 18.72 1.87
CA VAL A 154 -8.30 19.66 1.25
C VAL A 154 -7.17 18.88 0.62
N VAL A 155 -6.88 19.16 -0.65
CA VAL A 155 -5.80 18.49 -1.37
C VAL A 155 -5.03 19.49 -2.20
N PHE A 156 -3.70 19.44 -2.14
CA PHE A 156 -2.84 20.33 -2.90
C PHE A 156 -1.68 19.58 -3.58
N ASN A 157 -1.24 20.14 -4.71
CA ASN A 157 -0.05 19.67 -5.40
C ASN A 157 1.17 20.35 -4.79
N TYR A 158 1.99 19.60 -4.04
CA TYR A 158 3.13 20.18 -3.32
C TYR A 158 4.22 20.73 -4.25
N LYS A 159 4.16 20.44 -5.56
CA LYS A 159 5.14 20.95 -6.54
C LYS A 159 4.74 22.29 -7.15
N THR A 160 3.50 22.73 -7.02
CA THR A 160 2.99 23.95 -7.69
C THR A 160 2.60 25.06 -6.72
N ILE A 161 2.48 24.75 -5.43
CA ILE A 161 2.26 25.75 -4.38
C ILE A 161 3.50 26.65 -4.20
N LYS A 162 3.28 27.92 -3.87
CA LYS A 162 4.36 28.89 -3.63
C LYS A 162 4.97 28.77 -2.24
N SER A 163 4.15 28.42 -1.25
CA SER A 163 4.57 28.29 0.15
C SER A 163 3.83 27.11 0.79
N LEU A 164 4.60 26.14 1.30
CA LEU A 164 4.05 25.00 2.03
C LEU A 164 3.41 25.46 3.34
N GLU A 165 4.08 26.35 4.07
CA GLU A 165 3.59 26.87 5.35
C GLU A 165 2.23 27.55 5.21
N GLU A 166 2.08 28.46 4.23
CA GLU A 166 0.80 29.13 4.00
C GLU A 166 -0.30 28.15 3.58
N THR A 167 0.05 27.17 2.75
CA THR A 167 -0.90 26.16 2.27
C THR A 167 -1.39 25.31 3.43
N LEU A 168 -0.49 24.87 4.32
CA LEU A 168 -0.85 24.08 5.50
C LEU A 168 -1.69 24.90 6.49
N LYS A 169 -1.35 26.17 6.74
CA LYS A 169 -2.16 27.07 7.60
C LYS A 169 -3.56 27.30 7.03
N LYS A 170 -3.69 27.49 5.72
CA LYS A 170 -4.98 27.66 5.05
C LYS A 170 -5.82 26.36 5.07
N ALA A 171 -5.17 25.21 4.90
CA ALA A 171 -5.84 23.92 4.88
C ALA A 171 -6.39 23.51 6.25
N SER A 172 -5.68 23.86 7.34
CA SER A 172 -6.17 23.68 8.70
C SER A 172 -5.70 24.80 9.64
N PRO A 173 -6.49 25.87 9.79
CA PRO A 173 -6.13 27.02 10.63
C PRO A 173 -5.94 26.67 12.10
N ASP A 174 -6.72 25.71 12.59
CA ASP A 174 -6.70 25.26 13.99
C ASP A 174 -5.61 24.20 14.27
N GLY A 175 -4.82 23.83 13.25
CA GLY A 175 -3.75 22.85 13.35
C GLY A 175 -4.11 21.45 12.85
N TYR A 176 -3.24 20.50 13.17
CA TYR A 176 -3.33 19.09 12.77
C TYR A 176 -3.13 18.22 14.00
N ASP A 177 -4.01 17.24 14.19
CA ASP A 177 -3.94 16.32 15.33
C ASP A 177 -3.07 15.09 15.03
N CYS A 178 -3.05 14.64 13.76
CA CYS A 178 -2.19 13.56 13.28
C CYS A 178 -1.56 13.93 11.94
N TYR A 179 -0.28 13.61 11.80
CA TYR A 179 0.44 13.62 10.52
C TYR A 179 0.87 12.20 10.19
N PHE A 180 0.27 11.62 9.16
CA PHE A 180 0.69 10.34 8.61
C PHE A 180 1.82 10.56 7.62
N ASP A 181 3.04 10.29 8.07
CA ASP A 181 4.26 10.52 7.31
C ASP A 181 4.71 9.27 6.54
N ASN A 182 4.54 9.31 5.22
CA ASN A 182 4.97 8.27 4.28
C ASN A 182 6.37 8.51 3.70
N VAL A 183 6.87 9.75 3.70
CA VAL A 183 8.08 10.19 2.95
C VAL A 183 8.85 11.29 3.67
#